data_AF-A0A7S1WKH7-F1
#
_entry.id   AF-A0A7S1WKH7-F1
#
_cell.length_a   1.000
_cell.length_b   1.000
_cell.length_c   1.000
_cell.angle_alpha   90.00
_cell.angle_beta   90.00
_cell.angle_gamma   90.00
#
_symmetry.space_group_name_H-M   'P 1'
#
loop_
_entity.id
_entity.type
_entity.pdbx_description
1 polymer ?
#
loop_
_entity_poly.entity_id
_entity_poly.type
_entity_poly.pdbx_seq_one_letter_code
_entity_poly.pdbx_strand_id
1 'polypeptide(L)'
;AGGGVCERLSVEVLARLDEMESKGVQWPQSPRAAACTLLIVDRSVDWVPLLLHDMAYEALLHDVLGSSCVSIEEGRFTHVERDGGTEQQRTVALGDVRDALWERCRHSPIWEVNDLVAAETRTWTERDEELRRVPAAGNLSHRVSTTLNTLQSLPEHKERFDWLQVHADICHRCLGAIEAQKLVDIGALEQDLATGVNAEGGRRNSKAVEKELLQYLADPQLDGEVKARLLLLFLSSSEGAGCQASRRL
;
A
#
# COMPACT_ATOMS: atom_id res chain seq x y z
N ALA A 1 -18.48 35.64 15.91
CA ALA A 1 -18.66 34.19 15.67
C ALA A 1 -17.30 33.65 15.27
N GLY A 2 -16.73 32.72 16.05
CA GLY A 2 -15.40 32.20 15.75
C GLY A 2 -15.47 31.24 14.57
N GLY A 3 -14.70 31.53 13.51
CA GLY A 3 -14.59 30.67 12.33
C GLY A 3 -14.15 29.24 12.66
N GLY A 4 -14.33 28.31 11.71
CA GLY A 4 -13.97 26.89 11.87
C GLY A 4 -12.47 26.66 12.16
N VAL A 5 -12.07 25.45 12.56
CA VAL A 5 -10.65 25.15 12.87
C VAL A 5 -9.75 25.42 11.65
N CYS A 6 -10.13 24.93 10.47
CA CYS A 6 -9.39 25.16 9.22
C CYS A 6 -9.30 26.63 8.83
N GLU A 7 -10.36 27.40 9.07
CA GLU A 7 -10.39 28.84 8.79
C GLU A 7 -9.43 29.61 9.70
N ARG A 8 -9.38 29.28 10.99
CA ARG A 8 -8.40 29.90 11.90
C ARG A 8 -6.98 29.51 11.52
N LEU A 9 -6.76 28.24 11.15
CA LEU A 9 -5.46 27.75 10.70
C LEU A 9 -5.03 28.44 9.40
N SER A 10 -5.93 28.64 8.44
CA SER A 10 -5.61 29.30 7.17
C SER A 10 -5.19 30.76 7.36
N VAL A 11 -5.86 31.48 8.26
CA VAL A 11 -5.49 32.85 8.63
C VAL A 11 -4.12 32.90 9.29
N GLU A 12 -3.83 31.99 10.22
CA GLU A 12 -2.50 31.93 10.88
C GLU A 12 -1.40 31.56 9.88
N VAL A 13 -1.63 30.55 9.02
CA VAL A 13 -0.66 30.15 7.99
C VAL A 13 -0.37 31.31 7.04
N LEU A 14 -1.39 32.03 6.59
CA LEU A 14 -1.21 33.20 5.74
C LEU A 14 -0.39 34.29 6.43
N ALA A 15 -0.71 34.61 7.69
CA ALA A 15 0.03 35.59 8.47
C ALA A 15 1.52 35.21 8.62
N ARG A 16 1.84 33.92 8.76
CA ARG A 16 3.23 33.43 8.82
C ARG A 16 3.95 33.52 7.49
N LEU A 17 3.27 33.23 6.38
CA LEU A 17 3.85 33.38 5.04
C LEU A 17 4.16 34.86 4.76
N ASP A 18 3.24 35.77 5.10
CA ASP A 18 3.44 37.22 4.97
C ASP A 18 4.61 37.70 5.86
N GLU A 19 4.73 37.17 7.08
CA GLU A 19 5.86 37.46 7.99
C GLU A 19 7.20 37.01 7.36
N MET A 20 7.25 35.83 6.75
CA MET A 20 8.45 35.32 6.07
C MET A 20 8.85 36.17 4.88
N GLU A 21 7.88 36.61 4.07
CA GLU A 21 8.10 37.52 2.95
C GLU A 21 8.64 38.88 3.44
N SER A 22 8.07 39.42 4.51
CA SER A 22 8.56 40.67 5.12
C SER A 22 10.01 40.58 5.62
N LYS A 23 10.46 39.37 5.99
CA LYS A 23 11.84 39.07 6.42
C LYS A 23 12.79 38.79 5.25
N GLY A 24 12.30 38.87 4.00
CA GLY A 24 13.12 38.73 2.80
C GLY A 24 13.34 37.28 2.35
N VAL A 25 12.52 36.34 2.81
CA VAL A 25 12.53 34.96 2.27
C VAL A 25 12.16 35.03 0.79
N GLN A 26 13.03 34.53 -0.10
CA GLN A 26 12.75 34.43 -1.52
C GLN A 26 12.21 33.05 -1.87
N TRP A 27 11.00 33.03 -2.44
CA TRP A 27 10.41 31.80 -2.93
C TRP A 27 11.02 31.40 -4.28
N PRO A 28 11.24 30.09 -4.54
CA PRO A 28 11.74 29.61 -5.83
C PRO A 28 10.78 30.05 -6.96
N GLN A 29 11.29 30.84 -7.91
CA GLN A 29 10.49 31.26 -9.05
C GLN A 29 10.36 30.10 -10.04
N SER A 30 9.21 29.44 -10.02
CA SER A 30 8.81 28.49 -11.06
C SER A 30 7.98 29.21 -12.12
N PRO A 31 8.07 28.85 -13.41
CA PRO A 31 7.14 29.34 -14.45
C PRO A 31 5.66 29.08 -14.11
N ARG A 32 5.39 28.15 -13.16
CA ARG A 32 4.06 27.81 -12.63
C ARG A 32 3.72 28.48 -11.30
N ALA A 33 4.60 29.32 -10.75
CA ALA A 33 4.43 29.91 -9.41
C ALA A 33 3.21 30.84 -9.28
N ALA A 34 2.76 31.46 -10.38
CA ALA A 34 1.65 32.41 -10.37
C ALA A 34 0.25 31.80 -10.07
N ALA A 35 0.15 30.48 -9.85
CA ALA A 35 -1.13 29.79 -9.64
C ALA A 35 -1.08 28.74 -8.50
N CYS A 36 -0.21 28.91 -7.51
CA CYS A 36 -0.14 27.98 -6.38
C CYS A 36 -1.27 28.25 -5.38
N THR A 37 -2.10 27.23 -5.11
CA THR A 37 -3.17 27.27 -4.10
C THR A 37 -2.86 26.26 -3.01
N LEU A 38 -2.80 26.71 -1.76
CA LEU A 38 -2.72 25.83 -0.59
C LEU A 38 -4.14 25.57 -0.06
N LEU A 39 -4.58 24.32 -0.18
CA LEU A 39 -5.86 23.87 0.39
C LEU A 39 -5.64 23.36 1.82
N ILE A 40 -6.42 23.89 2.76
CA ILE A 40 -6.44 23.42 4.16
C ILE A 40 -7.81 22.79 4.39
N VAL A 41 -7.80 21.50 4.65
CA VAL A 41 -9.00 20.70 4.90
C VAL A 41 -8.86 19.97 6.23
N ASP A 42 -9.98 19.73 6.91
CA ASP A 42 -10.03 18.77 8.00
C ASP A 42 -10.53 17.41 7.49
N ARG A 43 -10.43 16.39 8.34
CA ARG A 43 -10.75 15.02 7.97
C ARG A 43 -12.22 14.80 7.58
N SER A 44 -13.13 15.70 7.99
CA SER A 44 -14.55 15.57 7.66
C SER A 44 -14.87 15.80 6.18
N VAL A 45 -13.92 16.33 5.39
CA VAL A 45 -14.10 16.51 3.94
C VAL A 45 -14.37 15.18 3.24
N ASP A 46 -13.64 14.13 3.63
CA ASP A 46 -13.85 12.75 3.20
C ASP A 46 -13.12 11.78 4.14
N TRP A 47 -13.92 10.94 4.78
CA TRP A 47 -13.46 9.91 5.72
C TRP A 47 -13.63 8.50 5.16
N VAL A 48 -14.31 8.34 4.02
CA VAL A 48 -14.51 7.01 3.41
C VAL A 48 -13.17 6.36 3.06
N PRO A 49 -12.19 7.04 2.44
CA PRO A 49 -10.86 6.47 2.16
C PRO A 49 -10.07 6.07 3.41
N LEU A 50 -10.45 6.51 4.62
CA LEU A 50 -9.80 6.01 5.85
C LEU A 50 -10.25 4.61 6.24
N LEU A 51 -11.40 4.19 5.76
CA LEU A 51 -12.06 2.97 6.21
C LEU A 51 -12.07 1.88 5.15
N LEU A 52 -11.96 2.23 3.88
CA LEU A 52 -11.86 1.25 2.80
C LEU A 52 -10.53 0.49 2.89
N HIS A 53 -10.57 -0.81 2.67
CA HIS A 53 -9.36 -1.56 2.35
C HIS A 53 -8.93 -1.21 0.92
N ASP A 54 -7.81 -0.51 0.80
CA ASP A 54 -7.21 -0.18 -0.49
C ASP A 54 -6.27 -1.31 -0.92
N MET A 55 -6.46 -1.81 -2.15
CA MET A 55 -5.68 -2.91 -2.70
C MET A 55 -4.41 -2.44 -3.43
N ALA A 56 -4.15 -1.13 -3.48
CA ALA A 56 -2.86 -0.60 -3.91
C ALA A 56 -1.74 -1.09 -2.99
N TYR A 57 -0.57 -1.41 -3.56
CA TYR A 57 0.48 -2.15 -2.88
C TYR A 57 0.97 -1.50 -1.57
N GLU A 58 1.30 -0.22 -1.60
CA GLU A 58 1.76 0.53 -0.42
C GLU A 58 0.64 0.66 0.62
N ALA A 59 -0.57 1.03 0.17
CA ALA A 59 -1.72 1.20 1.05
C ALA A 59 -2.07 -0.10 1.78
N LEU A 60 -2.18 -1.21 1.04
CA LEU A 60 -2.47 -2.53 1.58
C LEU A 60 -1.39 -2.99 2.56
N LEU A 61 -0.11 -2.80 2.22
CA LEU A 61 1.02 -3.13 3.10
C LEU A 61 0.85 -2.43 4.44
N HIS A 62 0.59 -1.12 4.42
CA HIS A 62 0.38 -0.34 5.65
C HIS A 62 -0.86 -0.80 6.42
N ASP A 63 -1.93 -1.13 5.72
CA ASP A 63 -3.21 -1.52 6.31
C ASP A 63 -3.15 -2.89 7.01
N VAL A 64 -2.71 -3.92 6.30
CA VAL A 64 -2.80 -5.31 6.79
C VAL A 64 -1.56 -5.77 7.54
N LEU A 65 -0.40 -5.16 7.29
CA LEU A 65 0.86 -5.57 7.90
C LEU A 65 1.34 -4.60 8.98
N GLY A 66 0.88 -3.35 8.99
CA GLY A 66 1.43 -2.28 9.86
C GLY A 66 1.30 -2.49 11.36
N SER A 67 0.44 -3.40 11.81
CA SER A 67 0.27 -3.76 13.23
C SER A 67 1.06 -5.00 13.66
N SER A 68 1.40 -5.91 12.73
CA SER A 68 2.01 -7.21 13.02
C SER A 68 3.50 -7.28 12.69
N CYS A 69 3.94 -6.45 11.77
CA CYS A 69 5.33 -6.25 11.44
C CYS A 69 5.52 -4.76 11.21
N VAL A 70 6.70 -4.27 11.56
CA VAL A 70 7.21 -2.97 11.14
C VAL A 70 6.76 -1.77 11.97
N SER A 71 7.76 -1.05 12.51
CA SER A 71 7.66 0.39 12.71
C SER A 71 7.45 1.04 11.34
N ILE A 72 6.21 1.09 10.88
CA ILE A 72 5.82 1.90 9.72
C ILE A 72 5.93 3.39 10.09
N GLU A 73 6.15 3.70 11.37
CA GLU A 73 6.93 4.88 11.72
C GLU A 73 8.35 4.74 11.12
N GLU A 74 8.60 5.46 10.02
CA GLU A 74 9.86 5.56 9.24
C GLU A 74 10.05 4.61 8.04
N GLY A 75 9.02 3.92 7.54
CA GLY A 75 9.08 3.23 6.24
C GLY A 75 10.07 2.04 6.17
N ARG A 76 10.29 1.35 7.28
CA ARG A 76 11.13 0.13 7.30
C ARG A 76 10.31 -1.10 6.92
N PHE A 77 10.92 -2.26 6.70
CA PHE A 77 10.24 -3.55 6.56
C PHE A 77 11.14 -4.65 7.09
N THR A 78 10.57 -5.61 7.81
CA THR A 78 11.34 -6.68 8.42
C THR A 78 10.94 -8.05 7.88
N HIS A 79 11.88 -8.65 7.16
CA HIS A 79 11.78 -9.92 6.47
C HIS A 79 12.64 -10.98 7.18
N VAL A 80 12.21 -12.24 7.14
CA VAL A 80 13.01 -13.38 7.62
C VAL A 80 13.70 -14.02 6.42
N GLU A 81 15.01 -13.84 6.33
CA GLU A 81 15.86 -14.56 5.38
C GLU A 81 16.29 -15.89 5.99
N ARG A 82 16.28 -16.96 5.18
CA ARG A 82 16.76 -18.27 5.60
C ARG A 82 18.10 -18.54 4.93
N ASP A 83 19.18 -18.19 5.61
CA ASP A 83 20.54 -18.47 5.13
C ASP A 83 21.13 -19.66 5.89
N GLY A 84 21.55 -20.69 5.15
CA GLY A 84 22.24 -21.87 5.71
C GLY A 84 21.48 -22.65 6.81
N GLY A 85 20.16 -22.53 6.91
CA GLY A 85 19.34 -23.19 7.95
C GLY A 85 19.15 -22.37 9.24
N THR A 86 19.67 -21.14 9.29
CA THR A 86 19.41 -20.19 10.39
C THR A 86 18.45 -19.12 9.89
N GLU A 87 17.37 -18.87 10.62
CA GLU A 87 16.46 -17.75 10.32
C GLU A 87 17.10 -16.46 10.82
N GLN A 88 17.41 -15.55 9.90
CA GLN A 88 17.91 -14.22 10.22
C GLN A 88 16.86 -13.18 9.86
N GLN A 89 16.62 -12.27 10.79
CA GLN A 89 15.68 -11.17 10.61
C GLN A 89 16.44 -9.99 9.99
N ARG A 90 16.09 -9.62 8.76
CA ARG A 90 16.65 -8.47 8.04
C ARG A 90 15.64 -7.34 8.01
N THR A 91 16.06 -6.15 8.43
CA THR A 91 15.24 -4.93 8.32
C THR A 91 15.78 -4.05 7.20
N VAL A 92 14.91 -3.66 6.27
CA VAL A 92 15.22 -2.81 5.11
C VAL A 92 14.38 -1.53 5.17
N ALA A 93 14.80 -0.47 4.47
CA ALA A 93 14.01 0.76 4.33
C ALA A 93 13.37 0.79 2.94
N LEU A 94 12.04 0.75 2.88
CA LEU A 94 11.30 0.81 1.62
C LEU A 94 11.44 2.20 1.01
N GLY A 95 11.59 2.27 -0.32
CA GLY A 95 11.79 3.54 -1.03
C GLY A 95 13.21 4.12 -0.94
N ASP A 96 14.21 3.31 -0.57
CA ASP A 96 15.61 3.61 -0.84
C ASP A 96 15.82 3.80 -2.36
N VAL A 97 16.75 4.67 -2.78
CA VAL A 97 17.06 4.89 -4.20
C VAL A 97 17.47 3.60 -4.93
N ARG A 98 17.95 2.61 -4.19
CA ARG A 98 18.31 1.28 -4.71
C ARG A 98 17.09 0.36 -4.91
N ASP A 99 15.96 0.69 -4.30
CA ASP A 99 14.69 -0.01 -4.45
C ASP A 99 13.88 0.57 -5.63
N ALA A 100 14.32 0.23 -6.84
CA ALA A 100 13.62 0.63 -8.06
C ALA A 100 12.27 -0.06 -8.24
N LEU A 101 11.99 -1.16 -7.52
CA LEU A 101 10.72 -1.87 -7.60
C LEU A 101 9.63 -1.08 -6.89
N TRP A 102 9.92 -0.59 -5.67
CA TRP A 102 8.97 0.21 -4.89
C TRP A 102 8.40 1.41 -5.64
N GLU A 103 9.24 2.26 -6.23
CA GLU A 103 8.75 3.44 -6.96
C GLU A 103 7.85 3.08 -8.15
N ARG A 104 8.12 1.94 -8.80
CA ARG A 104 7.35 1.44 -9.94
C ARG A 104 6.00 0.87 -9.54
N CYS A 105 5.90 0.24 -8.37
CA CYS A 105 4.75 -0.59 -8.03
C CYS A 105 3.94 -0.13 -6.80
N ARG A 106 4.43 0.82 -5.99
CA ARG A 106 3.77 1.28 -4.75
C ARG A 106 2.30 1.66 -4.90
N HIS A 107 1.93 2.20 -6.07
CA HIS A 107 0.56 2.63 -6.40
C HIS A 107 -0.19 1.64 -7.28
N SER A 108 0.43 0.52 -7.64
CA SER A 108 -0.20 -0.53 -8.45
C SER A 108 -0.98 -1.49 -7.56
N PRO A 109 -2.03 -2.13 -8.08
CA PRO A 109 -2.76 -3.16 -7.34
C PRO A 109 -1.87 -4.36 -6.98
N ILE A 110 -2.07 -4.93 -5.79
CA ILE A 110 -1.25 -6.04 -5.25
C ILE A 110 -1.12 -7.23 -6.21
N TRP A 111 -2.17 -7.58 -6.98
CA TRP A 111 -2.12 -8.69 -7.93
C TRP A 111 -1.16 -8.44 -9.09
N GLU A 112 -1.12 -7.20 -9.63
CA GLU A 112 -0.16 -6.82 -10.67
C GLU A 112 1.27 -6.83 -10.12
N VAL A 113 1.46 -6.35 -8.89
CA VAL A 113 2.77 -6.36 -8.23
C VAL A 113 3.24 -7.80 -8.00
N ASN A 114 2.37 -8.68 -7.53
CA ASN A 114 2.67 -10.09 -7.33
C ASN A 114 3.07 -10.78 -8.64
N ASP A 115 2.33 -10.54 -9.72
CA ASP A 115 2.64 -11.10 -11.04
C ASP A 115 3.99 -10.59 -11.57
N LEU A 116 4.25 -9.29 -11.41
CA LEU A 116 5.53 -8.68 -11.79
C LEU A 116 6.70 -9.29 -11.01
N VAL A 117 6.58 -9.38 -9.69
CA VAL A 117 7.62 -9.94 -8.80
C VAL A 117 7.86 -11.42 -9.12
N ALA A 118 6.79 -12.20 -9.34
CA ALA A 118 6.91 -13.59 -9.74
C ALA A 118 7.60 -13.75 -11.11
N ALA A 119 7.27 -12.91 -12.09
CA ALA A 119 7.88 -12.93 -13.42
C ALA A 119 9.37 -12.52 -13.39
N GLU A 120 9.73 -11.44 -12.66
CA GLU A 120 11.13 -11.03 -12.49
C GLU A 120 11.92 -12.12 -11.74
N THR A 121 11.31 -12.80 -10.75
CA THR A 121 11.96 -13.88 -9.98
C THR A 121 12.23 -15.10 -10.85
N ARG A 122 11.27 -15.53 -11.67
CA ARG A 122 11.46 -16.63 -12.64
C ARG A 122 12.56 -16.31 -13.64
N THR A 123 12.51 -15.10 -14.21
CA THR A 123 13.52 -14.63 -15.18
C THR A 123 14.92 -14.64 -14.58
N TRP A 124 15.04 -14.29 -13.30
CA TRP A 124 16.31 -14.33 -12.59
C TRP A 124 16.80 -15.76 -12.40
N THR A 125 15.94 -16.67 -11.92
CA THR A 125 16.27 -18.08 -11.69
C THR A 125 16.62 -18.81 -12.98
N GLU A 126 15.89 -18.55 -14.08
CA GLU A 126 16.19 -19.12 -15.39
C GLU A 126 17.56 -18.67 -15.90
N ARG A 127 17.88 -17.38 -15.77
CA ARG A 127 19.21 -16.86 -16.11
C ARG A 127 20.30 -17.50 -15.25
N ASP A 128 20.07 -17.63 -13.94
CA ASP A 128 21.03 -18.25 -13.03
C ASP A 128 21.31 -19.72 -13.39
N GLU A 129 20.26 -20.49 -13.70
CA GLU A 129 20.38 -21.89 -14.11
C GLU A 129 21.03 -22.04 -15.50
N GLU A 130 20.68 -21.19 -16.47
CA GLU A 130 21.29 -21.18 -17.81
C GLU A 130 22.79 -20.88 -17.71
N LEU A 131 23.19 -19.95 -16.84
CA LEU A 131 24.59 -19.65 -16.56
C LEU A 131 25.31 -20.82 -15.88
N ARG A 132 24.69 -21.47 -14.89
CA ARG A 132 25.26 -22.64 -14.18
C ARG A 132 25.48 -23.84 -15.11
N ARG A 133 24.71 -23.96 -16.19
CA ARG A 133 24.82 -25.03 -17.19
C ARG A 133 25.91 -24.82 -18.23
N VAL A 134 26.55 -23.65 -18.33
CA VAL A 134 27.64 -23.41 -19.30
C VAL A 134 28.85 -24.28 -18.94
N PRO A 135 29.19 -25.32 -19.72
CA PRO A 135 30.33 -26.16 -19.42
C PRO A 135 31.62 -25.39 -19.69
N ALA A 136 32.65 -25.64 -18.88
CA ALA A 136 34.03 -25.18 -19.08
C ALA A 136 34.72 -25.82 -20.32
N ALA A 137 34.02 -25.94 -21.44
CA ALA A 137 34.52 -26.54 -22.67
C ALA A 137 34.99 -25.44 -23.64
N GLY A 138 36.29 -25.17 -23.62
CA GLY A 138 37.02 -24.45 -24.67
C GLY A 138 37.49 -23.03 -24.29
N ASN A 139 38.69 -22.66 -24.74
CA ASN A 139 39.39 -21.42 -24.38
C ASN A 139 38.66 -20.10 -24.72
N LEU A 140 37.56 -20.13 -25.49
CA LEU A 140 36.66 -19.00 -25.71
C LEU A 140 35.47 -18.98 -24.73
N SER A 141 34.99 -20.16 -24.31
CA SER A 141 33.97 -20.36 -23.25
C SER A 141 34.48 -19.84 -21.90
N HIS A 142 35.76 -20.01 -21.60
CA HIS A 142 36.35 -19.54 -20.34
C HIS A 142 36.26 -18.02 -20.17
N ARG A 143 36.37 -17.21 -21.24
CA ARG A 143 36.25 -15.75 -21.12
C ARG A 143 34.81 -15.33 -20.90
N VAL A 144 33.85 -15.96 -21.59
CA VAL A 144 32.41 -15.69 -21.47
C VAL A 144 31.89 -16.13 -20.10
N SER A 145 32.27 -17.33 -19.62
CA SER A 145 31.92 -17.83 -18.30
C SER A 145 32.57 -17.04 -17.17
N THR A 146 33.82 -16.59 -17.32
CA THR A 146 34.46 -15.70 -16.33
C THR A 146 33.78 -14.34 -16.31
N THR A 147 33.46 -13.74 -17.47
CA THR A 147 32.73 -12.46 -17.54
C THR A 147 31.32 -12.53 -16.96
N LEU A 148 30.61 -13.64 -17.18
CA LEU A 148 29.26 -13.90 -16.65
C LEU A 148 29.27 -14.19 -15.14
N ASN A 149 30.24 -14.96 -14.65
CA ASN A 149 30.46 -15.13 -13.22
C ASN A 149 30.83 -13.79 -12.55
N THR A 150 31.57 -12.91 -13.22
CA THR A 150 31.77 -11.54 -12.73
C THR A 150 30.50 -10.70 -12.77
N LEU A 151 29.60 -10.88 -13.75
CA LEU A 151 28.31 -10.15 -13.80
C LEU A 151 27.39 -10.53 -12.64
N GLN A 152 27.36 -11.80 -12.23
CA GLN A 152 26.59 -12.25 -11.05
C GLN A 152 27.30 -11.94 -9.73
N SER A 153 28.63 -11.83 -9.72
CA SER A 153 29.37 -11.33 -8.57
C SER A 153 29.34 -9.80 -8.45
N LEU A 154 28.77 -9.09 -9.44
CA LEU A 154 28.53 -7.67 -9.30
C LEU A 154 27.61 -7.43 -8.11
N PRO A 155 28.03 -6.61 -7.14
CA PRO A 155 27.22 -6.26 -5.98
C PRO A 155 25.81 -5.79 -6.37
N GLU A 156 25.70 -5.02 -7.47
CA GLU A 156 24.44 -4.48 -8.00
C GLU A 156 23.43 -5.57 -8.39
N HIS A 157 23.88 -6.70 -8.94
CA HIS A 157 22.98 -7.80 -9.36
C HIS A 157 22.44 -8.58 -8.17
N LYS A 158 23.25 -8.74 -7.11
CA LYS A 158 22.83 -9.36 -5.85
C LYS A 158 21.87 -8.46 -5.08
N GLU A 159 22.18 -7.17 -4.96
CA GLU A 159 21.32 -6.20 -4.30
C GLU A 159 19.93 -6.12 -4.96
N ARG A 160 19.86 -6.16 -6.30
CA ARG A 160 18.57 -6.18 -7.00
C ARG A 160 17.76 -7.44 -6.70
N PHE A 161 18.42 -8.60 -6.56
CA PHE A 161 17.74 -9.84 -6.21
C PHE A 161 17.26 -9.84 -4.76
N ASP A 162 18.05 -9.29 -3.83
CA ASP A 162 17.65 -9.12 -2.43
C ASP A 162 16.35 -8.31 -2.33
N TRP A 163 16.24 -7.19 -3.06
CA TRP A 163 15.01 -6.39 -3.11
C TRP A 163 13.83 -7.18 -3.68
N LEU A 164 14.07 -7.97 -4.72
CA LEU A 164 13.04 -8.83 -5.30
C LEU A 164 12.53 -9.87 -4.30
N GLN A 165 13.41 -10.46 -3.48
CA GLN A 165 13.02 -11.37 -2.39
C GLN A 165 12.20 -10.65 -1.31
N VAL A 166 12.60 -9.42 -0.94
CA VAL A 166 11.83 -8.58 -0.01
C VAL A 166 10.41 -8.35 -0.52
N HIS A 167 10.24 -7.91 -1.78
CA HIS A 167 8.90 -7.69 -2.33
C HIS A 167 8.10 -8.97 -2.49
N ALA A 168 8.75 -10.10 -2.77
CA ALA A 168 8.07 -11.40 -2.81
C ALA A 168 7.52 -11.79 -1.43
N ASP A 169 8.28 -11.58 -0.35
CA ASP A 169 7.82 -11.80 1.02
C ASP A 169 6.68 -10.86 1.41
N ILE A 170 6.77 -9.58 1.04
CA ILE A 170 5.66 -8.62 1.26
C ILE A 170 4.40 -9.11 0.53
N CYS A 171 4.49 -9.42 -0.77
CA CYS A 171 3.36 -9.90 -1.55
C CYS A 171 2.74 -11.15 -0.94
N HIS A 172 3.56 -12.11 -0.52
CA HIS A 172 3.10 -13.33 0.13
C HIS A 172 2.33 -13.04 1.43
N ARG A 173 2.85 -12.17 2.29
CA ARG A 173 2.19 -11.79 3.55
C ARG A 173 0.90 -11.01 3.33
N CYS A 174 0.90 -10.04 2.41
CA CYS A 174 -0.29 -9.27 2.07
C CYS A 174 -1.40 -10.17 1.50
N LEU A 175 -1.07 -11.07 0.56
CA LEU A 175 -2.04 -12.01 0.01
C LEU A 175 -2.56 -12.99 1.07
N GLY A 176 -1.67 -13.48 1.95
CA GLY A 176 -2.09 -14.29 3.10
C GLY A 176 -3.05 -13.54 4.04
N ALA A 177 -2.82 -12.25 4.27
CA ALA A 177 -3.72 -11.41 5.08
C ALA A 177 -5.08 -11.19 4.39
N ILE A 178 -5.09 -10.94 3.07
CA ILE A 178 -6.32 -10.82 2.26
C ILE A 178 -7.17 -12.09 2.41
N GLU A 179 -6.55 -13.27 2.27
CA GLU A 179 -7.23 -14.54 2.39
C GLU A 179 -7.74 -14.79 3.82
N ALA A 180 -6.87 -14.59 4.82
CA ALA A 180 -7.20 -14.84 6.22
C ALA A 180 -8.37 -13.96 6.73
N GLN A 181 -8.40 -12.70 6.31
CA GLN A 181 -9.43 -11.74 6.71
C GLN A 181 -10.61 -11.67 5.74
N LYS A 182 -10.61 -12.46 4.64
CA LYS A 182 -11.65 -12.44 3.59
C LYS A 182 -11.84 -11.05 2.95
N LEU A 183 -10.75 -10.30 2.77
CA LEU A 183 -10.80 -8.90 2.33
C LEU A 183 -11.36 -8.71 0.91
N VAL A 184 -11.38 -9.75 0.07
CA VAL A 184 -12.01 -9.67 -1.25
C VAL A 184 -13.52 -9.47 -1.13
N ASP A 185 -14.18 -10.29 -0.30
CA ASP A 185 -15.63 -10.23 -0.13
C ASP A 185 -16.04 -8.99 0.68
N ILE A 186 -15.25 -8.66 1.70
CA ILE A 186 -15.46 -7.45 2.52
C ILE A 186 -15.23 -6.20 1.68
N GLY A 187 -14.15 -6.16 0.90
CA GLY A 187 -13.85 -5.06 -0.01
C GLY A 187 -14.99 -4.81 -0.99
N ALA A 188 -15.64 -5.86 -1.50
CA ALA A 188 -16.82 -5.70 -2.35
C ALA A 188 -17.97 -5.00 -1.60
N LEU A 189 -18.29 -5.43 -0.38
CA LEU A 189 -19.30 -4.76 0.45
C LEU A 189 -18.91 -3.31 0.77
N GLU A 190 -17.64 -3.06 1.08
CA GLU A 190 -17.13 -1.71 1.36
C GLU A 190 -17.28 -0.78 0.15
N GLN A 191 -16.94 -1.24 -1.06
CA GLN A 191 -17.15 -0.49 -2.29
C GLN A 191 -18.63 -0.22 -2.54
N ASP A 192 -19.49 -1.21 -2.31
CA ASP A 192 -20.93 -1.04 -2.45
C ASP A 192 -21.49 0.01 -1.47
N LEU A 193 -20.99 0.02 -0.22
CA LEU A 193 -21.38 0.99 0.81
C LEU A 193 -20.87 2.40 0.50
N ALA A 194 -19.63 2.51 0.01
CA ALA A 194 -19.00 3.79 -0.32
C ALA A 194 -19.61 4.44 -1.56
N THR A 195 -19.96 3.65 -2.58
CA THR A 195 -20.48 4.16 -3.86
C THR A 195 -22.00 4.19 -3.92
N GLY A 196 -22.69 3.40 -3.09
CA GLY A 196 -24.15 3.26 -3.09
C GLY A 196 -24.70 2.41 -4.25
N VAL A 197 -23.81 1.78 -5.03
CA VAL A 197 -24.16 0.91 -6.17
C VAL A 197 -23.35 -0.38 -6.12
N ASN A 198 -23.84 -1.44 -6.74
CA ASN A 198 -23.09 -2.68 -6.89
C ASN A 198 -22.13 -2.64 -8.10
N ALA A 199 -21.40 -3.73 -8.32
CA ALA A 199 -20.49 -3.89 -9.46
C ALA A 199 -21.15 -3.65 -10.84
N GLU A 200 -22.45 -3.92 -10.99
CA GLU A 200 -23.21 -3.65 -12.22
C GLU A 200 -23.77 -2.21 -12.32
N GLY A 201 -23.52 -1.36 -11.32
CA GLY A 201 -24.04 0.01 -11.23
C GLY A 201 -25.49 0.10 -10.75
N GLY A 202 -26.07 -1.01 -10.30
CA GLY A 202 -27.41 -1.09 -9.73
C GLY A 202 -27.44 -0.69 -8.25
N ARG A 203 -28.51 -0.01 -7.83
CA ARG A 203 -28.69 0.33 -6.41
C ARG A 203 -28.93 -0.94 -5.59
N ARG A 204 -28.22 -1.07 -4.47
CA ARG A 204 -28.37 -2.24 -3.58
C ARG A 204 -29.64 -2.14 -2.75
N ASN A 205 -30.23 -3.29 -2.44
CA ASN A 205 -31.37 -3.36 -1.53
C ASN A 205 -30.90 -3.20 -0.09
N SER A 206 -31.37 -2.16 0.62
CA SER A 206 -30.92 -1.84 1.98
C SER A 206 -31.07 -3.00 2.98
N LYS A 207 -32.11 -3.84 2.85
CA LYS A 207 -32.30 -5.02 3.73
C LYS A 207 -31.30 -6.12 3.42
N ALA A 208 -30.90 -6.27 2.15
CA ALA A 208 -29.89 -7.24 1.76
C ALA A 208 -28.51 -6.82 2.29
N VAL A 209 -28.17 -5.52 2.14
CA VAL A 209 -26.95 -4.93 2.70
C VAL A 209 -26.89 -5.10 4.22
N GLU A 210 -27.98 -4.79 4.93
CA GLU A 210 -28.06 -4.95 6.38
C GLU A 210 -27.87 -6.41 6.80
N LYS A 211 -28.51 -7.35 6.09
CA LYS A 211 -28.36 -8.79 6.35
C LYS A 211 -26.92 -9.25 6.15
N GLU A 212 -26.28 -8.83 5.06
CA GLU A 212 -24.90 -9.15 4.73
C GLU A 212 -23.93 -8.58 5.79
N LEU A 213 -24.11 -7.32 6.18
CA LEU A 213 -23.36 -6.70 7.27
C LEU A 213 -23.48 -7.50 8.57
N LEU A 214 -24.70 -7.86 8.98
CA LEU A 214 -24.93 -8.64 10.21
C LEU A 214 -24.25 -10.01 10.16
N GLN A 215 -24.09 -10.62 8.98
CA GLN A 215 -23.34 -11.87 8.83
C GLN A 215 -21.84 -11.66 9.14
N TYR A 216 -21.22 -10.60 8.61
CA TYR A 216 -19.83 -10.28 8.91
C TYR A 216 -19.61 -9.90 10.38
N LEU A 217 -20.52 -9.13 10.97
CA LEU A 217 -20.43 -8.76 12.40
C LEU A 217 -20.55 -9.98 13.32
N ALA A 218 -21.35 -10.96 12.94
CA ALA A 218 -21.54 -12.21 13.68
C ALA A 218 -20.39 -13.22 13.51
N ASP A 219 -19.52 -13.07 12.51
CA ASP A 219 -18.39 -13.99 12.27
C ASP A 219 -17.34 -13.85 13.38
N PRO A 220 -17.12 -14.87 14.23
CA PRO A 220 -16.14 -14.78 15.32
C PRO A 220 -14.68 -14.79 14.83
N GLN A 221 -14.43 -15.17 13.58
CA GLN A 221 -13.08 -15.18 13.00
C GLN A 221 -12.66 -13.84 12.42
N LEU A 222 -13.62 -12.93 12.19
CA LEU A 222 -13.34 -11.63 11.63
C LEU A 222 -12.83 -10.67 12.70
N ASP A 223 -11.77 -9.95 12.38
CA ASP A 223 -11.14 -9.01 13.30
C ASP A 223 -12.09 -7.86 13.70
N GLY A 224 -11.90 -7.37 14.92
CA GLY A 224 -12.71 -6.30 15.49
C GLY A 224 -12.57 -4.98 14.72
N GLU A 225 -11.38 -4.70 14.17
CA GLU A 225 -11.14 -3.48 13.39
C GLU A 225 -11.93 -3.49 12.08
N VAL A 226 -11.90 -4.61 11.35
CA VAL A 226 -12.66 -4.76 10.11
C VAL A 226 -14.16 -4.60 10.34
N LYS A 227 -14.69 -5.17 11.44
CA LYS A 227 -16.09 -4.97 11.85
C LYS A 227 -16.42 -3.52 12.15
N ALA A 228 -15.52 -2.81 12.83
CA ALA A 228 -15.71 -1.40 13.15
C ALA A 228 -15.73 -0.54 11.86
N ARG A 229 -14.82 -0.79 10.91
CA ARG A 229 -14.77 -0.11 9.61
C ARG A 229 -16.07 -0.31 8.83
N LEU A 230 -16.54 -1.56 8.73
CA LEU A 230 -17.82 -1.89 8.08
C LEU A 230 -19.02 -1.18 8.72
N LEU A 231 -19.08 -1.12 10.06
CA LEU A 231 -20.14 -0.41 10.77
C LEU A 231 -20.10 1.09 10.49
N LEU A 232 -18.91 1.70 10.53
CA LEU A 232 -18.73 3.11 10.26
C LEU A 232 -19.12 3.45 8.82
N LEU A 233 -18.65 2.66 7.84
CA LEU A 233 -19.06 2.79 6.43
C LEU A 233 -20.57 2.64 6.25
N PHE A 234 -21.18 1.64 6.90
CA PHE A 234 -22.63 1.46 6.84
C PHE A 234 -23.38 2.69 7.37
N LEU A 235 -23.01 3.19 8.56
CA LEU A 235 -23.64 4.37 9.14
C LEU A 235 -23.45 5.64 8.28
N SER A 236 -22.36 5.70 7.51
CA SER A 236 -22.07 6.78 6.54
C SER A 236 -22.95 6.73 5.29
N SER A 237 -23.31 5.51 4.89
CA SER A 237 -23.97 5.25 3.61
C SER A 237 -25.43 5.67 3.64
N SER A 238 -26.00 5.83 2.44
CA SER A 238 -27.42 6.19 2.28
C SER A 238 -28.35 5.14 2.91
N GLU A 239 -27.90 3.89 2.94
CA GLU A 239 -28.55 2.70 3.47
C GLU A 239 -28.61 2.75 5.01
N GLY A 240 -27.51 3.12 5.67
CA GLY A 240 -27.46 3.28 7.13
C GLY A 240 -28.27 4.48 7.63
N ALA A 241 -28.25 5.59 6.89
CA ALA A 241 -29.09 6.76 7.19
C ALA A 241 -30.61 6.45 7.13
N GLY A 242 -31.00 5.48 6.29
CA GLY A 242 -32.38 4.99 6.16
C GLY A 242 -32.77 3.92 7.20
N CYS A 243 -31.81 3.31 7.89
CA CYS A 243 -32.08 2.26 8.86
C CYS A 243 -32.71 2.83 10.15
N GLN A 244 -33.91 2.39 10.51
CA GLN A 244 -34.62 2.90 11.70
C GLN A 244 -33.91 2.60 13.03
N ALA A 245 -32.97 1.64 13.06
CA ALA A 245 -32.17 1.30 14.23
C ALA A 245 -31.05 2.33 14.52
N SER A 246 -30.54 3.04 13.51
CA SER A 246 -29.53 4.10 13.69
C SER A 246 -30.05 5.29 14.51
N ARG A 247 -31.38 5.45 14.59
CA ARG A 247 -32.05 6.49 15.40
C ARG A 247 -32.22 6.12 16.89
N ARG A 248 -31.79 4.93 17.30
CA ARG A 248 -31.94 4.42 18.69
C ARG A 248 -30.62 4.19 19.42
N LEU A 249 -29.48 4.49 18.78
CA LEU A 249 -28.18 4.61 19.45
C LEU A 249 -27.96 6.06 19.87
#